data_AF-A0A920RBI5-F1
#
_entry.id   AF-A0A920RBI5-F1
#
_cell.length_a   1.000
_cell.length_b   1.000
_cell.length_c   1.000
_cell.angle_alpha   90.00
_cell.angle_beta   90.00
_cell.angle_gamma   90.00
#
_symmetry.space_group_name_H-M   'P 1'
#
loop_
_entity.id
_entity.type
_entity.pdbx_description
1 polymer ?
#
loop_
_entity_poly.entity_id
_entity_poly.type
_entity_poly.pdbx_seq_one_letter_code
_entity_poly.pdbx_strand_id
1 'polypeptide(L)'
;MVLASVEAALQDKFCMHGLLCTTYFSGPVMIVNGPVIKQIGINNGVNALGQGEIEQTLLSAEHCNPLIRNVGGGLPGGIDRAVMGNPGKYTYCFAEDESDVDWANLAQDRGFERADSVISLFAGEGLQPIVDQQSRNPESLTKNISNSLRSVVNTKLYGAADAILVISPEHRRIFRQAGWSKQDLRQALYDNLMVSGTDVIRGAQDIAEGMPEKFKDKQLNKFRDDGLHIVTTGGKAGMFSAIISGWVASGEKGSQLVSQKIQ
;
A
#
# COMPACT_ATOMS: atom_id res chain seq x y z
N MET A 1 14.96 6.87 12.94
CA MET A 1 14.26 6.43 11.71
C MET A 1 14.94 5.24 11.03
N VAL A 2 16.20 5.33 10.60
CA VAL A 2 16.93 4.18 9.98
C VAL A 2 16.87 2.92 10.87
N LEU A 3 17.16 3.06 12.17
CA LEU A 3 17.09 1.92 13.10
C LEU A 3 15.69 1.31 13.15
N ALA A 4 14.64 2.13 13.30
CA ALA A 4 13.25 1.66 13.30
C ALA A 4 12.86 0.99 11.98
N SER A 5 13.35 1.48 10.82
CA SER A 5 13.16 0.82 9.53
C SER A 5 13.81 -0.56 9.49
N VAL A 6 15.03 -0.69 10.02
CA VAL A 6 15.74 -1.98 10.09
C VAL A 6 15.03 -2.93 11.05
N GLU A 7 14.63 -2.46 12.23
CA GLU A 7 13.85 -3.25 13.19
C GLU A 7 12.54 -3.74 12.59
N ALA A 8 11.81 -2.88 11.86
CA ALA A 8 10.62 -3.27 11.11
C ALA A 8 10.95 -4.33 10.05
N ALA A 9 12.02 -4.16 9.28
CA ALA A 9 12.40 -5.09 8.22
C ALA A 9 12.82 -6.47 8.76
N LEU A 10 13.33 -6.52 9.99
CA LEU A 10 13.72 -7.74 10.69
C LEU A 10 12.54 -8.46 11.36
N GLN A 11 11.34 -7.89 11.38
CA GLN A 11 10.16 -8.60 11.88
C GLN A 11 9.81 -9.76 10.93
N ASP A 12 9.66 -10.97 11.46
CA ASP A 12 9.30 -12.17 10.67
C ASP A 12 8.04 -11.97 9.83
N LYS A 13 7.06 -11.22 10.36
CA LYS A 13 5.81 -10.88 9.66
C LYS A 13 6.03 -10.10 8.37
N PHE A 14 7.09 -9.30 8.27
CA PHE A 14 7.41 -8.57 7.04
C PHE A 14 8.02 -9.49 5.98
N CYS A 15 8.68 -10.58 6.40
CA CYS A 15 9.26 -11.58 5.51
C CYS A 15 10.24 -10.98 4.47
N MET A 16 11.19 -10.16 4.93
CA MET A 16 12.16 -9.49 4.06
C MET A 16 12.95 -10.48 3.18
N HIS A 17 13.33 -11.64 3.71
CA HIS A 17 14.03 -12.67 2.94
C HIS A 17 13.18 -13.17 1.76
N GLY A 18 11.89 -13.48 2.01
CA GLY A 18 10.97 -13.90 0.96
C GLY A 18 10.76 -12.82 -0.10
N LEU A 19 10.64 -11.56 0.34
CA LEU A 19 10.51 -10.40 -0.53
C LEU A 19 11.73 -10.19 -1.45
N LEU A 20 12.93 -10.58 -1.02
CA LEU A 20 14.11 -10.52 -1.90
C LEU A 20 14.17 -11.71 -2.86
N CYS A 21 13.89 -12.92 -2.36
CA CYS A 21 14.00 -14.14 -3.14
C CYS A 21 12.86 -14.34 -4.17
N THR A 22 11.82 -13.51 -4.13
CA THR A 22 10.68 -13.60 -5.03
C THR A 22 11.03 -13.22 -6.47
N THR A 23 10.37 -13.89 -7.41
CA THR A 23 10.38 -13.50 -8.83
C THR A 23 9.42 -12.35 -9.14
N TYR A 24 8.61 -11.94 -8.16
CA TYR A 24 7.72 -10.79 -8.28
C TYR A 24 8.48 -9.47 -8.10
N PHE A 25 8.02 -8.39 -8.74
CA PHE A 25 8.73 -7.11 -8.77
C PHE A 25 8.31 -6.17 -7.63
N SER A 26 8.30 -6.65 -6.39
CA SER A 26 7.99 -5.87 -5.20
C SER A 26 9.25 -5.48 -4.41
N GLY A 27 9.15 -4.43 -3.60
CA GLY A 27 10.18 -3.95 -2.69
C GLY A 27 9.57 -3.33 -1.42
N PRO A 28 10.41 -2.94 -0.45
CA PRO A 28 9.92 -2.28 0.76
C PRO A 28 9.41 -0.87 0.45
N VAL A 29 8.18 -0.60 0.87
CA VAL A 29 7.55 0.72 0.87
C VAL A 29 7.52 1.22 2.31
N MET A 30 8.07 2.40 2.55
CA MET A 30 8.14 3.04 3.86
C MET A 30 7.09 4.15 3.96
N ILE A 31 6.25 4.06 4.99
CA ILE A 31 5.20 5.05 5.25
C ILE A 31 5.47 5.63 6.63
N VAL A 32 5.64 6.94 6.71
CA VAL A 32 5.98 7.64 7.95
C VAL A 32 4.79 8.44 8.47
N ASN A 33 4.55 8.32 9.78
CA ASN A 33 3.49 8.98 10.52
C ASN A 33 4.07 9.75 11.73
N GLY A 34 3.30 10.74 12.19
CA GLY A 34 3.53 11.45 13.43
C GLY A 34 4.50 12.64 13.37
N PRO A 35 4.86 13.21 14.55
CA PRO A 35 5.61 14.46 14.66
C PRO A 35 6.97 14.47 13.95
N VAL A 36 7.60 13.30 13.79
CA VAL A 36 8.88 13.16 13.08
C VAL A 36 8.82 13.77 11.69
N ILE A 37 7.70 13.65 10.97
CA ILE A 37 7.54 14.17 9.59
C ILE A 37 8.00 15.64 9.49
N LYS A 38 7.60 16.48 10.47
CA LYS A 38 7.98 17.90 10.51
C LYS A 38 9.42 18.12 10.99
N GLN A 39 9.93 17.27 11.88
CA GLN A 39 11.28 17.39 12.44
C GLN A 39 12.36 17.12 11.41
N ILE A 40 12.12 16.16 10.51
CA ILE A 40 13.08 15.75 9.47
C ILE A 40 12.69 16.20 8.06
N GLY A 41 11.56 16.88 7.90
CA GLY A 41 11.17 17.47 6.61
C GLY A 41 10.71 16.47 5.55
N ILE A 42 10.08 15.34 5.91
CA ILE A 42 9.53 14.42 4.90
C ILE A 42 8.30 15.06 4.23
N ASN A 43 8.26 15.03 2.90
CA ASN A 43 7.14 15.55 2.13
C ASN A 43 5.88 14.65 2.25
N ASN A 44 4.73 15.28 2.51
CA ASN A 44 3.40 14.66 2.44
C ASN A 44 2.41 15.43 1.53
N GLY A 45 2.90 16.44 0.83
CA GLY A 45 2.12 17.35 -0.01
C GLY A 45 2.28 17.09 -1.49
N VAL A 46 2.38 18.16 -2.28
CA VAL A 46 2.55 18.07 -3.74
C VAL A 46 3.75 17.18 -4.06
N ASN A 47 3.56 16.22 -4.95
CA ASN A 47 4.61 15.29 -5.39
C ASN A 47 5.23 14.44 -4.26
N ALA A 48 4.47 14.13 -3.20
CA ALA A 48 4.94 13.36 -2.04
C ALA A 48 5.56 11.98 -2.36
N LEU A 49 5.20 11.35 -3.47
CA LEU A 49 5.78 10.06 -3.91
C LEU A 49 6.80 10.21 -5.05
N GLY A 50 7.13 11.45 -5.43
CA GLY A 50 8.10 11.75 -6.49
C GLY A 50 9.50 11.95 -5.95
N GLN A 51 10.28 12.81 -6.61
CA GLN A 51 11.69 13.08 -6.28
C GLN A 51 11.94 13.67 -4.87
N GLY A 52 10.87 13.99 -4.12
CA GLY A 52 10.89 14.26 -2.69
C GLY A 52 11.80 15.41 -2.23
N GLU A 53 11.84 15.58 -0.92
CA GLU A 53 12.91 16.31 -0.22
C GLU A 53 14.11 15.37 -0.01
N ILE A 54 15.31 15.92 0.19
CA ILE A 54 16.56 15.16 0.25
C ILE A 54 16.46 14.05 1.32
N GLU A 55 15.92 14.33 2.48
CA GLU A 55 15.85 13.42 3.64
C GLU A 55 15.01 12.17 3.37
N GLN A 56 13.92 12.32 2.62
CA GLN A 56 13.05 11.22 2.17
C GLN A 56 13.80 10.30 1.20
N THR A 57 14.57 10.90 0.28
CA THR A 57 15.41 10.16 -0.66
C THR A 57 16.56 9.47 0.04
N LEU A 58 17.24 10.14 0.98
CA LEU A 58 18.35 9.58 1.75
C LEU A 58 17.93 8.34 2.57
N LEU A 59 16.78 8.37 3.25
CA LEU A 59 16.33 7.21 4.04
C LEU A 59 16.19 5.96 3.19
N SER A 60 15.48 6.05 2.05
CA SER A 60 15.24 4.88 1.21
C SER A 60 16.42 4.52 0.33
N ALA A 61 16.97 5.49 -0.40
CA ALA A 61 17.96 5.22 -1.44
C ALA A 61 19.38 5.03 -0.91
N GLU A 62 19.73 5.63 0.23
CA GLU A 62 21.10 5.59 0.77
C GLU A 62 21.26 4.72 2.01
N HIS A 63 20.20 4.55 2.81
CA HIS A 63 20.27 3.75 4.04
C HIS A 63 19.59 2.39 3.88
N CYS A 64 18.27 2.35 3.67
CA CYS A 64 17.51 1.10 3.76
C CYS A 64 17.77 0.18 2.55
N ASN A 65 17.67 0.68 1.32
CA ASN A 65 17.86 -0.14 0.13
C ASN A 65 19.31 -0.63 -0.04
N PRO A 66 20.36 0.16 0.27
CA PRO A 66 21.72 -0.33 0.30
C PRO A 66 21.99 -1.36 1.40
N LEU A 67 21.42 -1.22 2.60
CA LEU A 67 21.51 -2.26 3.63
C LEU A 67 20.90 -3.58 3.12
N ILE A 68 19.74 -3.52 2.50
CA ILE A 68 19.06 -4.67 1.90
C ILE A 68 19.89 -5.29 0.76
N ARG A 69 20.48 -4.47 -0.10
CA ARG A 69 21.28 -4.93 -1.26
C ARG A 69 22.66 -5.49 -0.85
N ASN A 70 23.37 -4.76 0.00
CA ASN A 70 24.78 -5.01 0.30
C ASN A 70 24.94 -5.95 1.50
N VAL A 71 24.08 -5.86 2.52
CA VAL A 71 24.12 -6.72 3.71
C VAL A 71 23.15 -7.88 3.57
N GLY A 72 21.93 -7.61 3.10
CA GLY A 72 20.91 -8.64 2.83
C GLY A 72 21.14 -9.45 1.54
N GLY A 73 22.17 -9.11 0.75
CA GLY A 73 22.54 -9.80 -0.49
C GLY A 73 21.58 -9.63 -1.67
N GLY A 74 20.64 -8.68 -1.59
CA GLY A 74 19.61 -8.39 -2.61
C GLY A 74 20.12 -7.79 -3.93
N LEU A 75 21.28 -8.22 -4.42
CA LEU A 75 21.81 -7.82 -5.72
C LEU A 75 21.03 -8.53 -6.86
N PRO A 76 20.70 -7.83 -7.97
CA PRO A 76 20.03 -8.43 -9.12
C PRO A 76 20.77 -9.68 -9.64
N GLY A 77 20.04 -10.78 -9.85
CA GLY A 77 20.60 -12.07 -10.29
C GLY A 77 21.29 -12.87 -9.19
N GLY A 78 21.53 -12.26 -8.02
CA GLY A 78 21.93 -12.90 -6.77
C GLY A 78 20.71 -13.35 -5.97
N ILE A 79 20.48 -12.76 -4.79
CA ILE A 79 19.28 -13.06 -3.98
C ILE A 79 18.04 -12.39 -4.56
N ASP A 80 18.18 -11.20 -5.19
CA ASP A 80 17.04 -10.58 -5.89
C ASP A 80 16.75 -11.36 -7.18
N ARG A 81 15.58 -12.01 -7.20
CA ARG A 81 15.11 -12.86 -8.30
C ARG A 81 13.99 -12.24 -9.12
N ALA A 82 13.66 -10.97 -8.91
CA ALA A 82 12.54 -10.34 -9.59
C ALA A 82 12.67 -10.42 -11.12
N VAL A 83 11.61 -10.86 -11.81
CA VAL A 83 11.56 -10.97 -13.28
C VAL A 83 11.67 -9.61 -13.93
N MET A 84 11.13 -8.59 -13.26
CA MET A 84 11.29 -7.17 -13.61
C MET A 84 11.75 -6.40 -12.37
N GLY A 85 12.42 -5.27 -12.57
CA GLY A 85 12.58 -4.29 -11.48
C GLY A 85 11.29 -3.50 -11.24
N ASN A 86 11.26 -2.68 -10.19
CA ASN A 86 10.31 -1.57 -10.08
C ASN A 86 11.07 -0.30 -9.66
N PRO A 87 10.70 0.91 -10.12
CA PRO A 87 11.37 2.15 -9.73
C PRO A 87 11.41 2.40 -8.21
N GLY A 88 10.39 1.92 -7.49
CA GLY A 88 10.31 1.97 -6.03
C GLY A 88 11.40 1.18 -5.30
N LYS A 89 12.08 0.22 -5.95
CA LYS A 89 13.27 -0.45 -5.38
C LYS A 89 14.46 0.51 -5.18
N TYR A 90 14.41 1.71 -5.75
CA TYR A 90 15.41 2.77 -5.52
C TYR A 90 14.98 3.72 -4.41
N THR A 91 13.76 4.25 -4.49
CA THR A 91 13.19 5.16 -3.49
C THR A 91 11.69 4.93 -3.38
N TYR A 92 11.21 4.62 -2.17
CA TYR A 92 9.78 4.44 -1.90
C TYR A 92 9.44 4.68 -0.43
N CYS A 93 9.91 5.82 0.09
CA CYS A 93 9.52 6.35 1.38
C CYS A 93 8.60 7.55 1.17
N PHE A 94 7.53 7.72 1.95
CA PHE A 94 6.71 8.94 1.96
C PHE A 94 6.03 9.14 3.31
N ALA A 95 5.57 10.36 3.59
CA ALA A 95 4.79 10.66 4.77
C ALA A 95 3.29 10.75 4.46
N GLU A 96 2.48 10.35 5.44
CA GLU A 96 1.05 10.56 5.39
C GLU A 96 0.70 12.04 5.70
N ASP A 97 -0.34 12.55 5.03
CA ASP A 97 -0.95 13.83 5.33
C ASP A 97 -1.91 13.71 6.51
N GLU A 98 -1.41 14.11 7.67
CA GLU A 98 -2.13 14.11 8.95
C GLU A 98 -2.83 15.45 9.25
N SER A 99 -3.01 16.32 8.25
CA SER A 99 -3.63 17.64 8.46
C SER A 99 -5.11 17.60 8.83
N ASP A 100 -5.82 16.51 8.52
CA ASP A 100 -7.18 16.26 8.99
C ASP A 100 -7.14 15.38 10.24
N VAL A 101 -7.39 15.99 11.41
CA VAL A 101 -7.32 15.31 12.71
C VAL A 101 -8.43 14.28 12.93
N ASP A 102 -9.55 14.43 12.22
CA ASP A 102 -10.70 13.53 12.30
C ASP A 102 -10.56 12.34 11.34
N TRP A 103 -9.56 12.38 10.45
CA TRP A 103 -9.20 11.25 9.60
C TRP A 103 -8.06 10.48 10.24
N ALA A 104 -8.34 9.22 10.63
CA ALA A 104 -7.34 8.35 11.23
C ALA A 104 -6.16 8.13 10.26
N ASN A 105 -4.94 8.31 10.74
CA ASN A 105 -3.74 7.97 9.98
C ASN A 105 -3.46 6.46 10.04
N LEU A 106 -2.49 5.97 9.28
CA LEU A 106 -2.08 4.58 9.27
C LEU A 106 -1.58 4.13 10.64
N ALA A 107 -0.78 4.94 11.35
CA ALA A 107 -0.30 4.58 12.68
C ALA A 107 -1.45 4.28 13.65
N GLN A 108 -2.52 5.07 13.65
CA GLN A 108 -3.72 4.84 14.45
C GLN A 108 -4.48 3.58 14.01
N ASP A 109 -4.60 3.33 12.70
CA ASP A 109 -5.14 2.07 12.19
C ASP A 109 -4.32 0.85 12.66
N ARG A 110 -3.04 1.04 12.99
CA ARG A 110 -2.12 0.01 13.52
C ARG A 110 -2.04 -0.01 15.06
N GLY A 111 -2.88 0.79 15.74
CA GLY A 111 -3.00 0.79 17.21
C GLY A 111 -2.01 1.71 17.94
N PHE A 112 -1.36 2.65 17.23
CA PHE A 112 -0.51 3.67 17.85
C PHE A 112 -1.27 4.97 18.09
N GLU A 113 -0.73 5.81 18.97
CA GLU A 113 -1.29 7.13 19.24
C GLU A 113 -0.86 8.14 18.17
N ARG A 114 -1.67 9.17 17.91
CA ARG A 114 -1.33 10.24 16.94
C ARG A 114 -0.04 11.00 17.30
N ALA A 115 0.32 11.02 18.58
CA ALA A 115 1.56 11.62 19.06
C ALA A 115 2.81 10.76 18.80
N ASP A 116 2.62 9.49 18.44
CA ASP A 116 3.71 8.58 18.17
C ASP A 116 4.26 8.80 16.77
N SER A 117 5.59 8.91 16.69
CA SER A 117 6.28 8.82 15.40
C SER A 117 6.43 7.35 15.04
N VAL A 118 5.95 6.96 13.87
CA VAL A 118 5.88 5.54 13.46
C VAL A 118 6.34 5.42 12.02
N ILE A 119 7.09 4.35 11.74
CA ILE A 119 7.38 3.91 10.37
C ILE A 119 6.71 2.57 10.12
N SER A 120 5.99 2.48 9.00
CA SER A 120 5.39 1.23 8.54
C SER A 120 6.10 0.74 7.29
N LEU A 121 6.33 -0.57 7.20
CA LEU A 121 6.87 -1.25 6.03
C LEU A 121 5.81 -2.10 5.36
N PHE A 122 5.69 -1.95 4.05
CA PHE A 122 4.80 -2.72 3.20
C PHE A 122 5.57 -3.31 2.01
N ALA A 123 5.33 -4.57 1.68
CA ALA A 123 5.94 -5.21 0.51
C ALA A 123 5.12 -4.86 -0.74
N GLY A 124 5.52 -3.81 -1.45
CA GLY A 124 4.73 -3.22 -2.55
C GLY A 124 5.47 -3.12 -3.89
N GLU A 125 4.71 -3.03 -4.97
CA GLU A 125 5.18 -2.72 -6.33
C GLU A 125 4.89 -1.25 -6.71
N GLY A 126 5.08 -0.90 -7.98
CA GLY A 126 4.96 0.47 -8.48
C GLY A 126 3.61 1.16 -8.22
N LEU A 127 3.61 2.49 -8.34
CA LEU A 127 2.44 3.33 -8.12
C LEU A 127 1.50 3.29 -9.33
N GLN A 128 0.25 2.88 -9.14
CA GLN A 128 -0.79 2.90 -10.17
C GLN A 128 -1.77 4.07 -9.91
N PRO A 129 -1.95 5.02 -10.84
CA PRO A 129 -2.89 6.12 -10.66
C PRO A 129 -4.36 5.67 -10.82
N ILE A 130 -5.24 6.29 -10.04
CA ILE A 130 -6.70 6.27 -10.18
C ILE A 130 -7.14 7.68 -10.55
N VAL A 131 -7.82 7.82 -11.68
CA VAL A 131 -8.43 9.09 -12.09
C VAL A 131 -9.93 9.11 -11.77
N ASP A 132 -10.36 10.12 -11.03
CA ASP A 132 -11.78 10.44 -10.89
C ASP A 132 -11.98 11.93 -10.66
N GLN A 133 -12.09 12.69 -11.75
CA GLN A 133 -12.32 14.13 -11.65
C GLN A 133 -13.80 14.52 -11.60
N GLN A 134 -14.71 13.53 -11.63
CA GLN A 134 -16.13 13.76 -11.89
C GLN A 134 -17.02 13.42 -10.69
N SER A 135 -16.67 12.40 -9.90
CA SER A 135 -17.45 12.03 -8.73
C SER A 135 -17.53 13.20 -7.74
N ARG A 136 -18.74 13.41 -7.20
CA ARG A 136 -19.04 14.45 -6.19
C ARG A 136 -19.73 13.90 -4.95
N ASN A 137 -20.01 12.60 -4.93
CA ASN A 137 -20.55 11.88 -3.79
C ASN A 137 -19.64 10.67 -3.48
N PRO A 138 -19.59 10.23 -2.21
CA PRO A 138 -18.68 9.18 -1.78
C PRO A 138 -19.01 7.81 -2.41
N GLU A 139 -20.28 7.52 -2.70
CA GLU A 139 -20.69 6.23 -3.28
C GLU A 139 -20.15 6.04 -4.70
N SER A 140 -20.26 7.06 -5.55
CA SER A 140 -19.73 7.06 -6.92
C SER A 140 -18.21 6.92 -6.91
N LEU A 141 -17.55 7.71 -6.06
CA LEU A 141 -16.09 7.68 -5.94
C LEU A 141 -15.60 6.31 -5.44
N THR A 142 -16.27 5.73 -4.44
CA THR A 142 -15.92 4.42 -3.89
C THR A 142 -16.08 3.31 -4.93
N LYS A 143 -17.14 3.33 -5.75
CA LYS A 143 -17.34 2.38 -6.85
C LYS A 143 -16.21 2.46 -7.88
N ASN A 144 -15.80 3.66 -8.27
CA ASN A 144 -14.70 3.85 -9.21
C ASN A 144 -13.36 3.33 -8.62
N ILE A 145 -13.05 3.73 -7.39
CA ILE A 145 -11.85 3.24 -6.68
C ILE A 145 -11.87 1.71 -6.58
N SER A 146 -13.02 1.11 -6.26
CA SER A 146 -13.18 -0.34 -6.18
C SER A 146 -12.90 -1.03 -7.52
N ASN A 147 -13.37 -0.47 -8.63
CA ASN A 147 -13.06 -1.01 -9.97
C ASN A 147 -11.56 -1.00 -10.25
N SER A 148 -10.85 0.06 -9.84
CA SER A 148 -9.39 0.13 -9.97
C SER A 148 -8.68 -0.87 -9.05
N LEU A 149 -9.12 -1.03 -7.80
CA LEU A 149 -8.56 -2.00 -6.85
C LEU A 149 -8.71 -3.46 -7.28
N ARG A 150 -9.72 -3.79 -8.10
CA ARG A 150 -9.86 -5.15 -8.67
C ARG A 150 -8.65 -5.54 -9.52
N SER A 151 -7.91 -4.59 -10.09
CA SER A 151 -6.72 -4.88 -10.90
C SER A 151 -5.47 -5.19 -10.11
N VAL A 152 -5.46 -5.01 -8.77
CA VAL A 152 -4.29 -5.34 -7.93
C VAL A 152 -3.83 -6.76 -8.25
N VAL A 153 -2.62 -6.87 -8.80
CA VAL A 153 -2.02 -8.08 -9.39
C VAL A 153 -2.77 -8.64 -10.61
N ASN A 154 -4.05 -8.98 -10.44
CA ASN A 154 -4.85 -9.67 -11.45
C ASN A 154 -6.35 -9.58 -11.11
N THR A 155 -7.21 -9.40 -12.11
CA THR A 155 -8.67 -9.27 -11.92
C THR A 155 -9.39 -10.57 -11.52
N LYS A 156 -8.71 -11.71 -11.54
CA LYS A 156 -9.21 -13.03 -11.13
C LYS A 156 -8.54 -13.62 -9.91
N LEU A 157 -7.53 -12.96 -9.34
CA LEU A 157 -6.88 -13.41 -8.10
C LEU A 157 -7.39 -12.58 -6.91
N TYR A 158 -8.02 -13.26 -5.97
CA TYR A 158 -8.68 -12.69 -4.79
C TYR A 158 -8.00 -13.23 -3.52
N GLY A 159 -7.66 -12.33 -2.60
CA GLY A 159 -6.89 -12.66 -1.39
C GLY A 159 -5.42 -13.02 -1.63
N ALA A 160 -4.89 -12.77 -2.84
CA ALA A 160 -3.51 -13.10 -3.19
C ALA A 160 -2.51 -12.02 -2.78
N ALA A 161 -2.91 -10.75 -2.81
CA ALA A 161 -2.07 -9.62 -2.45
C ALA A 161 -2.84 -8.59 -1.64
N ASP A 162 -2.13 -7.94 -0.73
CA ASP A 162 -2.58 -6.75 -0.04
C ASP A 162 -2.39 -5.49 -0.91
N ALA A 163 -2.88 -4.34 -0.47
CA ALA A 163 -2.62 -3.07 -1.14
C ALA A 163 -2.63 -1.87 -0.18
N ILE A 164 -1.92 -0.82 -0.57
CA ILE A 164 -2.13 0.53 -0.05
C ILE A 164 -2.98 1.31 -1.04
N LEU A 165 -4.15 1.75 -0.61
CA LEU A 165 -4.94 2.77 -1.29
C LEU A 165 -4.47 4.15 -0.81
N VAL A 166 -3.83 4.89 -1.71
CA VAL A 166 -3.40 6.27 -1.48
C VAL A 166 -4.52 7.20 -1.93
N ILE A 167 -5.22 7.81 -0.97
CA ILE A 167 -6.25 8.80 -1.23
C ILE A 167 -5.59 10.19 -1.32
N SER A 168 -5.91 10.96 -2.34
CA SER A 168 -5.50 12.37 -2.38
C SER A 168 -6.37 13.25 -1.48
N PRO A 169 -5.86 14.40 -1.02
CA PRO A 169 -6.65 15.33 -0.22
C PRO A 169 -8.00 15.71 -0.85
N GLU A 170 -8.06 15.85 -2.18
CA GLU A 170 -9.31 16.20 -2.88
C GLU A 170 -10.35 15.06 -2.86
N HIS A 171 -9.91 13.80 -3.00
CA HIS A 171 -10.81 12.66 -2.81
C HIS A 171 -11.23 12.50 -1.35
N ARG A 172 -10.29 12.65 -0.39
CA ARG A 172 -10.62 12.66 1.05
C ARG A 172 -11.68 13.70 1.37
N ARG A 173 -11.58 14.90 0.78
CA ARG A 173 -12.55 15.99 0.97
C ARG A 173 -13.97 15.60 0.59
N ILE A 174 -14.18 14.81 -0.47
CA ILE A 174 -15.53 14.33 -0.85
C ILE A 174 -16.13 13.47 0.26
N PHE A 175 -15.34 12.53 0.81
CA PHE A 175 -15.79 11.69 1.92
C PHE A 175 -16.10 12.54 3.16
N ARG A 176 -15.19 13.42 3.56
CA ARG A 176 -15.37 14.29 4.74
C ARG A 176 -16.59 15.20 4.62
N GLN A 177 -16.81 15.81 3.46
CA GLN A 177 -17.97 16.69 3.22
C GLN A 177 -19.31 15.94 3.27
N ALA A 178 -19.31 14.64 2.93
CA ALA A 178 -20.46 13.76 3.08
C ALA A 178 -20.58 13.16 4.49
N GLY A 179 -19.72 13.54 5.43
CA GLY A 179 -19.71 13.03 6.80
C GLY A 179 -19.12 11.63 6.95
N TRP A 180 -18.47 11.08 5.92
CA TRP A 180 -17.85 9.76 5.99
C TRP A 180 -16.55 9.82 6.80
N SER A 181 -16.39 8.83 7.67
CA SER A 181 -15.13 8.47 8.29
C SER A 181 -14.30 7.55 7.38
N LYS A 182 -13.04 7.33 7.74
CA LYS A 182 -12.19 6.32 7.08
C LYS A 182 -12.78 4.91 7.19
N GLN A 183 -13.51 4.63 8.26
CA GLN A 183 -14.15 3.34 8.47
C GLN A 183 -15.36 3.14 7.55
N ASP A 184 -16.14 4.19 7.29
CA ASP A 184 -17.24 4.13 6.32
C ASP A 184 -16.72 3.84 4.91
N LEU A 185 -15.63 4.51 4.52
CA LEU A 185 -14.94 4.21 3.26
C LEU A 185 -14.44 2.77 3.22
N ARG A 186 -13.81 2.27 4.29
CA ARG A 186 -13.31 0.89 4.37
C ARG A 186 -14.44 -0.12 4.20
N GLN A 187 -15.58 0.08 4.87
CA GLN A 187 -16.75 -0.80 4.75
C GLN A 187 -17.32 -0.76 3.34
N ALA A 188 -17.51 0.43 2.77
CA ALA A 188 -18.03 0.58 1.42
C ALA A 188 -17.11 -0.07 0.36
N LEU A 189 -15.79 0.06 0.51
CA LEU A 189 -14.81 -0.65 -0.34
C LEU A 189 -14.94 -2.16 -0.19
N TYR A 190 -15.04 -2.67 1.05
CA TYR A 190 -15.22 -4.10 1.30
C TYR A 190 -16.45 -4.65 0.55
N ASP A 191 -17.60 -3.98 0.68
CA ASP A 191 -18.84 -4.40 0.04
C ASP A 191 -18.73 -4.36 -1.50
N ASN A 192 -18.13 -3.31 -2.05
CA ASN A 192 -17.95 -3.14 -3.50
C ASN A 192 -16.86 -4.04 -4.11
N LEU A 193 -16.04 -4.70 -3.29
CA LEU A 193 -14.94 -5.57 -3.71
C LEU A 193 -15.26 -7.07 -3.61
N MET A 194 -16.50 -7.41 -3.26
CA MET A 194 -17.00 -8.78 -3.35
C MET A 194 -17.12 -9.25 -4.80
N VAL A 195 -16.94 -10.55 -5.02
CA VAL A 195 -17.15 -11.24 -6.30
C VAL A 195 -17.66 -12.67 -6.06
N SER A 196 -18.42 -13.19 -7.02
CA SER A 196 -18.74 -14.61 -7.09
C SER A 196 -17.52 -15.40 -7.57
N GLY A 197 -17.22 -16.51 -6.90
CA GLY A 197 -16.16 -17.43 -7.33
C GLY A 197 -16.35 -17.91 -8.77
N THR A 198 -17.58 -18.09 -9.22
CA THR A 198 -17.93 -18.48 -10.60
C THR A 198 -17.28 -17.62 -11.67
N ASP A 199 -17.04 -16.34 -11.38
CA ASP A 199 -16.55 -15.38 -12.37
C ASP A 199 -15.01 -15.35 -12.44
N VAL A 200 -14.35 -15.85 -11.38
CA VAL A 200 -12.92 -15.66 -11.14
C VAL A 200 -12.14 -16.96 -11.01
N ILE A 201 -12.80 -18.13 -11.04
CA ILE A 201 -12.12 -19.43 -11.12
C ILE A 201 -11.33 -19.57 -12.43
N ARG A 202 -10.30 -20.44 -12.40
CA ARG A 202 -9.52 -20.82 -13.58
C ARG A 202 -10.44 -21.32 -14.70
N GLY A 203 -10.22 -20.83 -15.92
CA GLY A 203 -11.02 -21.16 -17.09
C GLY A 203 -12.32 -20.36 -17.24
N ALA A 204 -12.77 -19.63 -16.22
CA ALA A 204 -13.93 -18.74 -16.36
C ALA A 204 -13.65 -17.69 -17.44
N GLN A 205 -14.67 -17.37 -18.25
CA GLN A 205 -14.57 -16.36 -19.32
C GLN A 205 -13.37 -16.61 -20.26
N ASP A 206 -13.05 -17.87 -20.54
CA ASP A 206 -11.97 -18.29 -21.42
C ASP A 206 -10.56 -17.82 -21.00
N ILE A 207 -10.37 -17.55 -19.71
CA ILE A 207 -9.08 -17.12 -19.13
C ILE A 207 -8.53 -18.25 -18.26
N ALA A 208 -7.35 -18.78 -18.62
CA ALA A 208 -6.75 -19.92 -17.93
C ALA A 208 -6.42 -19.66 -16.45
N GLU A 209 -5.94 -18.45 -16.12
CA GLU A 209 -5.59 -18.07 -14.74
C GLU A 209 -6.81 -17.67 -13.92
N GLY A 210 -6.76 -17.92 -12.62
CA GLY A 210 -7.82 -17.55 -11.68
C GLY A 210 -7.77 -18.32 -10.37
N MET A 211 -8.81 -18.16 -9.57
CA MET A 211 -8.97 -18.89 -8.31
C MET A 211 -9.12 -20.40 -8.53
N PRO A 212 -8.63 -21.24 -7.60
CA PRO A 212 -8.89 -22.68 -7.64
C PRO A 212 -10.38 -23.03 -7.62
N GLU A 213 -10.79 -24.11 -8.32
CA GLU A 213 -12.20 -24.55 -8.46
C GLU A 213 -12.95 -24.66 -7.13
N LYS A 214 -12.26 -25.00 -6.02
CA LYS A 214 -12.85 -25.09 -4.67
C LYS A 214 -13.49 -23.78 -4.16
N PHE A 215 -13.26 -22.66 -4.83
CA PHE A 215 -13.84 -21.36 -4.50
C PHE A 215 -15.06 -20.99 -5.36
N LYS A 216 -15.46 -21.81 -6.34
CA LYS A 216 -16.53 -21.52 -7.28
C LYS A 216 -17.83 -21.05 -6.64
N ASP A 217 -18.31 -21.77 -5.63
CA ASP A 217 -19.59 -21.48 -4.97
C ASP A 217 -19.44 -20.53 -3.76
N LYS A 218 -18.34 -19.77 -3.69
CA LYS A 218 -18.05 -18.84 -2.59
C LYS A 218 -18.13 -17.40 -3.06
N GLN A 219 -18.49 -16.53 -2.13
CA GLN A 219 -18.27 -15.09 -2.27
C GLN A 219 -16.87 -14.77 -1.73
N LEU A 220 -16.09 -14.04 -2.52
CA LEU A 220 -14.71 -13.69 -2.20
C LEU A 220 -14.56 -12.17 -2.16
N ASN A 221 -13.78 -11.67 -1.20
CA ASN A 221 -13.32 -10.28 -1.22
C ASN A 221 -11.98 -10.17 -1.95
N LYS A 222 -11.74 -9.05 -2.64
CA LYS A 222 -10.48 -8.79 -3.35
C LYS A 222 -9.27 -8.92 -2.43
N PHE A 223 -9.39 -8.41 -1.21
CA PHE A 223 -8.34 -8.44 -0.20
C PHE A 223 -8.71 -9.41 0.92
N ARG A 224 -7.71 -9.99 1.58
CA ARG A 224 -7.92 -10.68 2.86
C ARG A 224 -8.33 -9.68 3.95
N ASP A 225 -8.76 -10.20 5.10
CA ASP A 225 -8.93 -9.39 6.30
C ASP A 225 -7.61 -8.66 6.63
N ASP A 226 -7.70 -7.37 6.92
CA ASP A 226 -6.54 -6.46 7.12
C ASP A 226 -5.57 -6.41 5.91
N GLY A 227 -6.04 -6.68 4.69
CA GLY A 227 -5.23 -6.64 3.46
C GLY A 227 -5.32 -5.34 2.66
N LEU A 228 -6.21 -4.41 3.02
CA LEU A 228 -6.33 -3.11 2.37
C LEU A 228 -6.08 -1.99 3.38
N HIS A 229 -4.96 -1.29 3.19
CA HIS A 229 -4.59 -0.16 4.03
C HIS A 229 -4.89 1.14 3.27
N ILE A 230 -5.47 2.12 3.96
CA ILE A 230 -5.83 3.41 3.36
C ILE A 230 -4.91 4.46 3.96
N VAL A 231 -4.23 5.22 3.11
CA VAL A 231 -3.37 6.34 3.53
C VAL A 231 -3.76 7.59 2.76
N THR A 232 -3.51 8.77 3.32
CA THR A 232 -3.69 10.03 2.58
C THR A 232 -2.36 10.72 2.36
N THR A 233 -2.06 11.16 1.15
CA THR A 233 -0.90 12.01 0.86
C THR A 233 -1.09 12.68 -0.50
N GLY A 234 -0.36 13.75 -0.80
CA GLY A 234 -0.37 14.37 -2.12
C GLY A 234 -0.78 15.84 -2.12
N GLY A 235 -0.86 16.40 -3.34
CA GLY A 235 -1.26 17.79 -3.56
C GLY A 235 -2.74 18.03 -3.30
N LYS A 236 -3.09 19.27 -2.94
CA LYS A 236 -4.48 19.73 -2.74
C LYS A 236 -5.18 20.14 -4.05
N ALA A 237 -4.59 19.82 -5.19
CA ALA A 237 -5.10 20.13 -6.51
C ALA A 237 -4.94 18.90 -7.42
N GLY A 238 -5.98 18.62 -8.21
CA GLY A 238 -6.06 17.42 -9.04
C GLY A 238 -6.72 16.25 -8.30
N MET A 239 -7.76 15.68 -8.91
CA MET A 239 -8.50 14.56 -8.35
C MET A 239 -7.94 13.22 -8.86
N PHE A 240 -6.79 12.86 -8.30
CA PHE A 240 -6.07 11.64 -8.62
C PHE A 240 -5.69 10.94 -7.33
N SER A 241 -6.10 9.69 -7.16
CA SER A 241 -5.62 8.81 -6.08
C SER A 241 -4.69 7.76 -6.69
N ALA A 242 -4.18 6.84 -5.88
CA ALA A 242 -3.30 5.80 -6.39
C ALA A 242 -3.41 4.50 -5.58
N ILE A 243 -2.89 3.43 -6.17
CA ILE A 243 -2.77 2.12 -5.58
C ILE A 243 -1.28 1.76 -5.56
N ILE A 244 -0.83 1.26 -4.41
CA ILE A 244 0.42 0.52 -4.30
C ILE A 244 0.02 -0.94 -4.09
N SER A 245 0.08 -1.73 -5.15
CA SER A 245 -0.21 -3.16 -5.09
C SER A 245 0.84 -3.89 -4.25
N GLY A 246 0.43 -4.92 -3.53
CA GLY A 246 1.31 -5.73 -2.68
C GLY A 246 1.96 -6.90 -3.39
N TRP A 247 2.91 -7.53 -2.71
CA TRP A 247 3.50 -8.80 -3.12
C TRP A 247 2.44 -9.93 -3.10
N VAL A 248 2.39 -10.72 -4.18
CA VAL A 248 1.48 -11.87 -4.39
C VAL A 248 1.58 -13.01 -3.36
N ALA A 249 2.50 -12.92 -2.41
CA ALA A 249 2.50 -13.72 -1.21
C ALA A 249 2.24 -12.77 -0.02
N SER A 250 0.97 -12.44 0.21
CA SER A 250 0.53 -11.63 1.36
C SER A 250 -0.09 -12.50 2.46
N GLY A 251 -0.11 -12.00 3.70
CA GLY A 251 -0.71 -12.69 4.85
C GLY A 251 0.28 -13.59 5.62
N GLU A 252 -0.22 -14.52 6.45
CA GLU A 252 0.61 -15.31 7.39
C GLU A 252 1.71 -16.14 6.73
N LYS A 253 1.52 -16.55 5.47
CA LYS A 253 2.50 -17.32 4.70
C LYS A 253 3.41 -16.45 3.84
N GLY A 254 3.22 -15.13 3.90
CA GLY A 254 3.84 -14.14 3.04
C GLY A 254 4.32 -12.92 3.81
N SER A 255 4.15 -11.74 3.25
CA SER A 255 4.43 -10.47 3.93
C SER A 255 3.15 -9.84 4.48
N GLN A 256 3.29 -9.15 5.61
CA GLN A 256 2.27 -8.30 6.21
C GLN A 256 2.85 -6.92 6.48
N LEU A 257 2.00 -5.90 6.48
CA LEU A 257 2.40 -4.57 6.91
C LEU A 257 2.81 -4.59 8.39
N VAL A 258 4.03 -4.18 8.66
CA VAL A 258 4.58 -4.03 10.02
C VAL A 258 4.80 -2.58 10.34
N SER A 259 4.69 -2.22 11.62
CA SER A 259 4.86 -0.85 12.08
C SER A 259 5.77 -0.83 13.29
N GLN A 260 6.70 0.12 13.32
CA GLN A 260 7.69 0.30 14.38
C GLN A 260 7.69 1.75 14.83
N LYS A 261 7.64 1.97 16.15
CA LYS A 261 7.74 3.30 16.73
C LYS A 261 9.17 3.84 16.56
N ILE A 262 9.28 5.11 16.20
CA ILE A 262 10.55 5.82 16.10
C ILE A 262 10.81 6.46 17.46
N GLN A 263 11.94 6.08 18.07
CA GLN A 263 12.45 6.68 19.31
C GLN A 263 13.18 7.99 19.03
#